data_AF-A0AAD6USQ7-F1
#
_entry.id   AF-A0AAD6USQ7-F1
#
_cell.length_a   1.000
_cell.length_b   1.000
_cell.length_c   1.000
_cell.angle_alpha   90.00
_cell.angle_beta   90.00
_cell.angle_gamma   90.00
#
_symmetry.space_group_name_H-M   'P 1'
#
loop_
_entity.id
_entity.type
_entity.pdbx_description
1 polymer ?
#
loop_
_entity_poly.entity_id
_entity_poly.type
_entity_poly.pdbx_seq_one_letter_code
_entity_poly.pdbx_strand_id
1 'polypeptide(L)'
;MSVPRATITNDDPAKKCARVSAGAFDPALIRDMFEAYEEHADLANVSNAKIVSRAVKNIKEPIVVRWLRSDKERILKLSLDGLKSELRALLLDPDWESLVLRDIRHTRQEETQAFLVFYHRLCELNRLLEDCTSYLSDDELRAHMRASMADSTRALYDDDSARLNALDDLTAWVKAVETIDKKRRKDEKERNDAIAAIIAKQSRNTSQAPAKRARDDDDSRTQKKPRNDENTRPQGAAAYSSDRPKALDDAQRALLDANFGCRKCRRLFAFHRGSDNVCDFPKSNVKPITEKTVAAAKANLTTEQRAKLAAATKSKPAPVASVAGPSTSQTAPAAATVPVPPKRSAAVAAVIEDYQDDEEWSSDSENDDLSARGVRMGDSPRASSADDASGHTDPCPPQSHLYFQCLIEGGAQETSPPQTHFL
;
A
#
# COMPACT_ATOMS: atom_id res chain seq x y z
N MET A 1 4.46 26.55 -5.04
CA MET A 1 4.86 26.17 -3.66
C MET A 1 3.77 25.25 -3.13
N SER A 2 4.11 24.05 -2.67
CA SER A 2 3.11 23.11 -2.12
C SER A 2 2.58 23.66 -0.80
N VAL A 3 1.26 23.79 -0.67
CA VAL A 3 0.64 24.15 0.61
C VAL A 3 0.82 22.98 1.58
N PRO A 4 1.26 23.19 2.83
CA PRO A 4 1.40 22.10 3.80
C PRO A 4 0.01 21.53 4.16
N ARG A 5 -0.06 20.22 4.36
CA ARG A 5 -1.28 19.54 4.85
C ARG A 5 -1.58 19.99 6.27
N ALA A 6 -2.85 20.25 6.57
CA ALA A 6 -3.29 20.56 7.92
C ALA A 6 -3.14 19.32 8.84
N THR A 7 -2.95 19.56 10.14
CA THR A 7 -2.65 18.53 11.14
C THR A 7 -3.55 18.66 12.34
N ILE A 8 -4.00 17.54 12.89
CA ILE A 8 -4.78 17.46 14.12
C ILE A 8 -3.83 17.21 15.29
N THR A 9 -3.99 17.95 16.37
CA THR A 9 -3.33 17.69 17.66
C THR A 9 -4.39 17.40 18.72
N ASN A 10 -4.32 16.20 19.32
CA ASN A 10 -5.24 15.73 20.35
C ASN A 10 -4.42 15.26 21.58
N ASP A 11 -4.04 16.19 22.45
CA ASP A 11 -3.11 15.91 23.56
C ASP A 11 -3.80 15.23 24.78
N ASP A 12 -5.11 15.44 24.97
CA ASP A 12 -5.91 14.88 26.06
C ASP A 12 -7.41 14.97 25.69
N PRO A 13 -8.02 13.92 25.12
CA PRO A 13 -9.39 13.96 24.61
C PRO A 13 -10.43 14.09 25.73
N ALA A 14 -10.10 13.84 27.00
CA ALA A 14 -11.02 14.07 28.11
C ALA A 14 -11.06 15.56 28.51
N LYS A 15 -9.94 16.27 28.42
CA LYS A 15 -9.82 17.66 28.90
C LYS A 15 -9.87 18.70 27.80
N LYS A 16 -9.37 18.37 26.60
CA LYS A 16 -9.15 19.33 25.51
C LYS A 16 -9.76 18.81 24.22
N CYS A 17 -10.58 19.66 23.61
CA CYS A 17 -11.06 19.43 22.25
C CYS A 17 -9.89 19.54 21.26
N ALA A 18 -9.85 18.65 20.26
CA ALA A 18 -8.78 18.60 19.27
C ALA A 18 -8.58 19.94 18.54
N ARG A 19 -7.32 20.24 18.20
CA ARG A 19 -6.95 21.47 17.50
C ARG A 19 -6.47 21.15 16.09
N VAL A 20 -6.89 21.96 15.12
CA VAL A 20 -6.54 21.76 13.72
C VAL A 20 -5.74 22.96 13.22
N SER A 21 -4.54 22.70 12.70
CA SER A 21 -3.67 23.72 12.12
C SER A 21 -4.22 24.21 10.76
N ALA A 22 -3.74 25.37 10.31
CA ALA A 22 -4.06 25.86 8.97
C ALA A 22 -3.29 25.05 7.91
N GLY A 23 -3.89 24.84 6.73
CA GLY A 23 -3.26 24.07 5.66
C GLY A 23 -4.24 23.49 4.66
N ALA A 24 -3.76 22.59 3.80
CA ALA A 24 -4.61 21.84 2.89
C ALA A 24 -5.45 20.82 3.67
N PHE A 25 -6.77 20.89 3.48
CA PHE A 25 -7.74 19.94 4.03
C PHE A 25 -8.00 18.83 3.03
N ASP A 26 -8.17 17.62 3.54
CA ASP A 26 -8.68 16.49 2.78
C ASP A 26 -9.84 15.81 3.52
N PRO A 27 -10.65 14.99 2.84
CA PRO A 27 -11.81 14.37 3.46
C PRO A 27 -11.47 13.51 4.68
N ALA A 28 -10.29 12.85 4.66
CA ALA A 28 -9.83 12.03 5.78
C ALA A 28 -9.52 12.87 7.01
N LEU A 29 -8.84 14.02 6.84
CA LEU A 29 -8.57 14.96 7.93
C LEU A 29 -9.86 15.49 8.54
N ILE A 30 -10.86 15.82 7.72
CA ILE A 30 -12.17 16.28 8.23
C ILE A 30 -12.82 15.15 9.05
N ARG A 31 -12.87 13.92 8.54
CA ARG A 31 -13.39 12.76 9.28
C ARG A 31 -12.67 12.60 10.63
N ASP A 32 -11.34 12.52 10.63
CA ASP A 32 -10.54 12.28 11.84
C ASP A 32 -10.71 13.41 12.86
N MET A 33 -10.89 14.66 12.39
CA MET A 33 -11.17 15.81 13.23
C MET A 33 -12.54 15.67 13.94
N PHE A 34 -13.57 15.22 13.21
CA PHE A 34 -14.91 15.05 13.78
C PHE A 34 -15.00 13.86 14.72
N GLU A 35 -14.34 12.75 14.41
CA GLU A 35 -14.21 11.59 15.31
C GLU A 35 -13.57 12.01 16.64
N ALA A 36 -12.53 12.84 16.60
CA ALA A 36 -11.91 13.40 17.82
C ALA A 36 -12.82 14.38 18.58
N TYR A 37 -13.79 15.02 17.91
CA TYR A 37 -14.78 15.88 18.57
C TYR A 37 -15.90 15.08 19.23
N GLU A 38 -16.33 14.00 18.60
CA GLU A 38 -17.28 13.03 19.16
C GLU A 38 -16.70 12.36 20.40
N GLU A 39 -15.47 11.84 20.30
CA GLU A 39 -14.75 11.24 21.44
C GLU A 39 -14.64 12.22 22.62
N HIS A 40 -14.31 13.49 22.35
CA HIS A 40 -14.29 14.51 23.41
C HIS A 40 -15.67 14.79 23.99
N ALA A 41 -16.72 14.82 23.16
CA ALA A 41 -18.09 15.06 23.62
C ALA A 41 -18.55 13.94 24.57
N ASP A 42 -18.22 12.69 24.24
CA ASP A 42 -18.57 11.51 25.01
C ASP A 42 -17.80 11.45 26.33
N LEU A 43 -16.47 11.62 26.29
CA LEU A 43 -15.61 11.55 27.49
C LEU A 43 -15.87 12.72 28.46
N ALA A 44 -16.11 13.92 27.94
CA ALA A 44 -16.29 15.11 28.76
C ALA A 44 -17.77 15.43 29.07
N ASN A 45 -18.71 14.62 28.57
CA ASN A 45 -20.16 14.80 28.70
C ASN A 45 -20.62 16.25 28.38
N VAL A 46 -20.14 16.77 27.24
CA VAL A 46 -20.35 18.17 26.83
C VAL A 46 -21.57 18.27 25.92
N SER A 47 -22.44 19.26 26.16
CA SER A 47 -23.60 19.48 25.30
C SER A 47 -23.22 19.90 23.87
N ASN A 48 -24.04 19.51 22.88
CA ASN A 48 -23.84 19.80 21.45
C ASN A 48 -23.47 21.26 21.14
N ALA A 49 -24.17 22.23 21.75
CA ALA A 49 -23.88 23.65 21.54
C ALA A 49 -22.48 24.05 22.06
N LYS A 50 -22.03 23.46 23.16
CA LYS A 50 -20.70 23.74 23.74
C LYS A 50 -19.59 23.08 22.91
N ILE A 51 -19.78 21.85 22.44
CA ILE A 51 -18.78 21.16 21.60
C ILE A 51 -18.61 21.88 20.27
N VAL A 52 -19.69 22.28 19.59
CA VAL A 52 -19.63 23.07 18.35
C VAL A 52 -18.89 24.40 18.57
N SER A 53 -19.17 25.09 19.69
CA SER A 53 -18.43 26.31 20.05
C SER A 53 -16.93 26.08 20.24
N ARG A 54 -16.53 24.93 20.82
CA ARG A 54 -15.13 24.56 21.05
C ARG A 54 -14.44 24.15 19.74
N ALA A 55 -15.09 23.29 18.95
CA ALA A 55 -14.62 22.80 17.67
C ALA A 55 -14.26 23.97 16.74
N VAL A 56 -15.19 24.89 16.51
CA VAL A 56 -14.95 25.98 15.55
C VAL A 56 -13.86 26.96 16.03
N LYS A 57 -13.70 27.17 17.35
CA LYS A 57 -12.60 28.00 17.90
C LYS A 57 -11.22 27.34 17.75
N ASN A 58 -11.19 26.02 17.67
CA ASN A 58 -9.97 25.23 17.62
C ASN A 58 -9.44 25.02 16.19
N ILE A 59 -10.27 25.25 15.17
CA ILE A 59 -9.85 25.30 13.77
C ILE A 59 -9.10 26.62 13.51
N LYS A 60 -7.84 26.53 13.04
CA LYS A 60 -6.99 27.71 12.78
C LYS A 60 -6.99 28.18 11.33
N GLU A 61 -7.85 27.59 10.51
CA GLU A 61 -7.97 27.91 9.09
C GLU A 61 -8.62 29.29 8.87
N PRO A 62 -7.95 30.25 8.19
CA PRO A 62 -8.46 31.62 8.03
C PRO A 62 -9.84 31.71 7.36
N ILE A 63 -10.14 30.84 6.39
CA ILE A 63 -11.46 30.85 5.74
C ILE A 63 -12.58 30.48 6.71
N VAL A 64 -12.33 29.53 7.62
CA VAL A 64 -13.29 29.13 8.68
C VAL A 64 -13.47 30.25 9.70
N VAL A 65 -12.38 30.92 10.10
CA VAL A 65 -12.46 32.06 11.03
C VAL A 65 -13.28 33.20 10.43
N ARG A 66 -13.11 33.49 9.13
CA ARG A 66 -13.90 34.51 8.42
C ARG A 66 -15.36 34.10 8.33
N TRP A 67 -15.64 32.86 7.92
CA TRP A 67 -17.00 32.31 7.84
C TRP A 67 -17.72 32.35 9.20
N LEU A 68 -17.02 32.00 10.29
CA LEU A 68 -17.56 32.09 11.65
C LEU A 68 -17.90 33.52 12.06
N ARG A 69 -17.12 34.51 11.64
CA ARG A 69 -17.40 35.92 11.97
C ARG A 69 -18.65 36.44 11.26
N SER A 70 -18.94 35.94 10.06
CA SER A 70 -20.13 36.33 9.31
C SER A 70 -21.41 35.79 9.94
N ASP A 71 -21.45 34.49 10.28
CA ASP A 71 -22.70 33.81 10.66
C ASP A 71 -22.62 33.08 12.02
N LYS A 72 -21.95 33.69 13.01
CA LYS A 72 -21.66 33.06 14.30
C LYS A 72 -22.87 32.41 14.97
N GLU A 73 -23.99 33.12 15.03
CA GLU A 73 -25.20 32.65 15.74
C GLU A 73 -25.86 31.46 15.05
N ARG A 74 -25.80 31.41 13.72
CA ARG A 74 -26.33 30.29 12.92
C ARG A 74 -25.47 29.05 13.14
N ILE A 75 -24.15 29.20 13.04
CA ILE A 75 -23.19 28.10 13.16
C ILE A 75 -23.23 27.48 14.56
N LEU A 76 -23.37 28.28 15.62
CA LEU A 76 -23.44 27.76 16.99
C LEU A 76 -24.73 26.99 17.32
N LYS A 77 -25.77 27.08 16.47
CA LYS A 77 -27.02 26.33 16.60
C LYS A 77 -27.01 25.00 15.84
N LEU A 78 -25.98 24.75 15.02
CA LEU A 78 -25.87 23.51 14.26
C LEU A 78 -25.58 22.32 15.20
N SER A 79 -26.00 21.13 14.75
CA SER A 79 -25.45 19.88 15.29
C SER A 79 -24.01 19.68 14.81
N LEU A 80 -23.32 18.69 15.40
CA LEU A 80 -21.99 18.31 14.95
C LEU A 80 -22.01 17.87 13.47
N ASP A 81 -23.02 17.10 13.07
CA ASP A 81 -23.20 16.63 11.68
C ASP A 81 -23.51 17.78 10.71
N GLY A 82 -24.31 18.76 11.15
CA GLY A 82 -24.57 19.97 10.39
C GLY A 82 -23.30 20.79 10.18
N LEU A 83 -22.46 20.90 11.22
CA LEU A 83 -21.15 21.53 11.12
C LEU A 83 -20.22 20.75 10.17
N LYS A 84 -20.20 19.42 10.22
CA LYS A 84 -19.41 18.54 9.33
C LYS A 84 -19.77 18.77 7.87
N SER A 85 -21.07 18.82 7.57
CA SER A 85 -21.58 19.06 6.22
C SER A 85 -21.20 20.44 5.69
N GLU A 86 -21.36 21.50 6.50
CA GLU A 86 -20.98 22.86 6.07
C GLU A 86 -19.46 23.03 5.96
N LEU A 87 -18.66 22.40 6.81
CA LEU A 87 -17.20 22.44 6.70
C LEU A 87 -16.70 21.68 5.47
N ARG A 88 -17.29 20.52 5.12
CA ARG A 88 -16.98 19.82 3.87
C ARG A 88 -17.25 20.73 2.66
N ALA A 89 -18.40 21.39 2.62
CA ALA A 89 -18.76 22.31 1.53
C ALA A 89 -17.87 23.57 1.45
N LEU A 90 -17.33 24.03 2.58
CA LEU A 90 -16.46 25.21 2.64
C LEU A 90 -14.99 24.92 2.31
N LEU A 91 -14.48 23.76 2.75
CA LEU A 91 -13.05 23.45 2.75
C LEU A 91 -12.61 22.50 1.65
N LEU A 92 -13.50 21.66 1.14
CA LEU A 92 -13.17 20.69 0.09
C LEU A 92 -13.54 21.24 -1.29
N ASP A 93 -12.84 20.78 -2.32
CA ASP A 93 -13.18 21.07 -3.70
C ASP A 93 -14.59 20.54 -4.03
N PRO A 94 -15.42 21.24 -4.82
CA PRO A 94 -16.79 20.81 -5.13
C PRO A 94 -16.90 19.37 -5.66
N ASP A 95 -15.88 18.88 -6.35
CA ASP A 95 -15.84 17.54 -6.95
C ASP A 95 -15.24 16.46 -6.03
N TRP A 96 -14.91 16.77 -4.77
CA TRP A 96 -14.20 15.85 -3.86
C TRP A 96 -14.88 14.48 -3.73
N GLU A 97 -16.22 14.46 -3.66
CA GLU A 97 -17.02 13.23 -3.56
C GLU A 97 -16.84 12.36 -4.81
N SER A 98 -16.85 12.99 -5.99
CA SER A 98 -16.60 12.32 -7.26
C SER A 98 -15.17 11.79 -7.37
N LEU A 99 -14.19 12.52 -6.81
CA LEU A 99 -12.79 12.07 -6.77
C LEU A 99 -12.63 10.83 -5.88
N VAL A 100 -13.24 10.80 -4.69
CA VAL A 100 -13.22 9.63 -3.79
C VAL A 100 -13.94 8.45 -4.43
N LEU A 101 -15.13 8.65 -5.02
CA LEU A 101 -15.85 7.58 -5.71
C LEU A 101 -15.05 7.02 -6.89
N ARG A 102 -14.34 7.88 -7.62
CA ARG A 102 -13.40 7.46 -8.66
C ARG A 102 -12.27 6.62 -8.07
N ASP A 103 -11.70 7.01 -6.93
CA ASP A 103 -10.64 6.26 -6.28
C ASP A 103 -11.12 4.89 -5.78
N ILE A 104 -12.34 4.80 -5.24
CA ILE A 104 -13.02 3.53 -4.92
C ILE A 104 -13.09 2.65 -6.18
N ARG A 105 -13.61 3.19 -7.29
CA ARG A 105 -13.76 2.45 -8.55
C ARG A 105 -12.44 1.96 -9.16
N HIS A 106 -11.34 2.67 -8.92
CA HIS A 106 -10.00 2.29 -9.40
C HIS A 106 -9.27 1.37 -8.43
N THR A 107 -9.76 1.19 -7.21
CA THR A 107 -9.14 0.30 -6.22
C THR A 107 -9.34 -1.14 -6.67
N ARG A 108 -8.24 -1.84 -6.91
CA ARG A 108 -8.20 -3.25 -7.28
C ARG A 108 -7.26 -4.01 -6.36
N GLN A 109 -7.58 -5.26 -6.09
CA GLN A 109 -6.68 -6.14 -5.36
C GLN A 109 -5.48 -6.48 -6.25
N GLU A 110 -4.27 -6.25 -5.77
CA GLU A 110 -3.06 -6.69 -6.47
C GLU A 110 -2.85 -8.21 -6.31
N GLU A 111 -2.21 -8.84 -7.29
CA GLU A 111 -2.00 -10.30 -7.31
C GLU A 111 -1.29 -10.83 -6.05
N THR A 112 -0.31 -10.07 -5.56
CA THR A 112 0.48 -10.40 -4.36
C THR A 112 -0.11 -9.84 -3.07
N GLN A 113 -1.20 -9.08 -3.13
CA GLN A 113 -1.81 -8.43 -1.97
C GLN A 113 -2.80 -9.38 -1.27
N ALA A 114 -2.86 -9.31 0.06
CA ALA A 114 -3.85 -10.04 0.83
C ALA A 114 -5.23 -9.39 0.67
N PHE A 115 -6.28 -10.19 0.53
CA PHE A 115 -7.63 -9.69 0.34
C PHE A 115 -8.07 -8.71 1.43
N LEU A 116 -7.73 -9.00 2.70
CA LEU A 116 -8.10 -8.15 3.83
C LEU A 116 -7.50 -6.74 3.75
N VAL A 117 -6.28 -6.59 3.21
CA VAL A 117 -5.64 -5.28 3.02
C VAL A 117 -6.38 -4.47 1.94
N PHE A 118 -6.78 -5.14 0.86
CA PHE A 118 -7.62 -4.54 -0.18
C PHE A 118 -8.99 -4.11 0.37
N TYR A 119 -9.64 -4.97 1.15
CA TYR A 119 -10.92 -4.69 1.81
C TYR A 119 -10.84 -3.47 2.74
N HIS A 120 -9.85 -3.42 3.65
CA HIS A 120 -9.70 -2.28 4.57
C HIS A 120 -9.51 -0.97 3.81
N ARG A 121 -8.68 -0.95 2.76
CA ARG A 121 -8.50 0.24 1.92
C ARG A 121 -9.81 0.71 1.30
N LEU A 122 -10.64 -0.23 0.84
CA LEU A 122 -11.94 0.10 0.24
C LEU A 122 -12.90 0.67 1.30
N CYS A 123 -12.96 0.07 2.48
CA CYS A 123 -13.77 0.57 3.60
C CYS A 123 -13.32 1.95 4.06
N GLU A 124 -12.00 2.20 4.13
CA GLU A 124 -11.44 3.51 4.48
C GLU A 124 -11.88 4.60 3.50
N LEU A 125 -11.87 4.30 2.19
CA LEU A 125 -12.35 5.22 1.16
C LEU A 125 -13.87 5.42 1.23
N ASN A 126 -14.65 4.35 1.39
CA ASN A 126 -16.11 4.46 1.48
C ASN A 126 -16.55 5.23 2.73
N ARG A 127 -15.84 5.08 3.84
CA ARG A 127 -16.07 5.85 5.08
C ARG A 127 -15.86 7.35 4.88
N LEU A 128 -15.07 7.79 3.90
CA LEU A 128 -14.96 9.24 3.58
C LEU A 128 -16.26 9.81 3.00
N LEU A 129 -17.06 8.95 2.36
CA LEU A 129 -18.36 9.27 1.77
C LEU A 129 -19.51 9.13 2.77
N GLU A 130 -19.22 8.84 4.03
CA GLU A 130 -20.23 8.78 5.09
C GLU A 130 -21.00 10.09 5.17
N ASP A 131 -22.33 9.99 5.26
CA ASP A 131 -23.31 11.08 5.19
C ASP A 131 -23.47 11.72 3.80
N CYS A 132 -22.89 11.15 2.75
CA CYS A 132 -23.05 11.60 1.37
C CYS A 132 -23.94 10.65 0.56
N THR A 133 -24.54 11.16 -0.52
CA THR A 133 -25.40 10.36 -1.40
C THR A 133 -24.61 9.31 -2.19
N SER A 134 -23.31 9.49 -2.37
CA SER A 134 -22.44 8.51 -3.04
C SER A 134 -21.88 7.43 -2.12
N TYR A 135 -22.28 7.39 -0.84
CA TYR A 135 -21.91 6.31 0.06
C TYR A 135 -22.38 4.96 -0.50
N LEU A 136 -21.46 4.00 -0.64
CA LEU A 136 -21.81 2.67 -1.13
C LEU A 136 -22.37 1.82 0.00
N SER A 137 -23.52 1.21 -0.26
CA SER A 137 -24.09 0.16 0.59
C SER A 137 -23.22 -1.09 0.63
N ASP A 138 -23.47 -1.96 1.60
CA ASP A 138 -22.75 -3.22 1.76
C ASP A 138 -22.86 -4.11 0.51
N ASP A 139 -24.02 -4.11 -0.16
CA ASP A 139 -24.24 -4.85 -1.41
C ASP A 139 -23.43 -4.28 -2.57
N GLU A 140 -23.36 -2.95 -2.69
CA GLU A 140 -22.56 -2.27 -3.71
C GLU A 140 -21.07 -2.47 -3.49
N LEU A 141 -20.61 -2.39 -2.24
CA LEU A 141 -19.23 -2.71 -1.87
C LEU A 141 -18.88 -4.16 -2.21
N ARG A 142 -19.77 -5.10 -1.88
CA ARG A 142 -19.60 -6.52 -2.19
C ARG A 142 -19.54 -6.76 -3.70
N ALA A 143 -20.43 -6.14 -4.47
CA ALA A 143 -20.42 -6.21 -5.92
C ALA A 143 -19.12 -5.65 -6.50
N HIS A 144 -18.67 -4.49 -6.00
CA HIS A 144 -17.40 -3.89 -6.40
C HIS A 144 -16.21 -4.80 -6.08
N MET A 145 -16.13 -5.35 -4.87
CA MET A 145 -15.06 -6.24 -4.47
C MET A 145 -14.97 -7.46 -5.37
N ARG A 146 -16.08 -8.14 -5.68
CA ARG A 146 -16.08 -9.29 -6.61
C ARG A 146 -15.49 -8.92 -7.98
N ALA A 147 -15.87 -7.76 -8.51
CA ALA A 147 -15.37 -7.26 -9.81
C ALA A 147 -13.91 -6.82 -9.78
N SER A 148 -13.38 -6.45 -8.61
CA SER A 148 -12.05 -5.87 -8.43
C SER A 148 -11.03 -6.80 -7.76
N MET A 149 -11.42 -8.03 -7.39
CA MET A 149 -10.51 -9.08 -6.88
C MET A 149 -9.43 -9.45 -7.92
N ALA A 150 -8.29 -9.91 -7.41
CA ALA A 150 -7.23 -10.48 -8.22
C ALA A 150 -7.71 -11.76 -8.92
N ASP A 151 -7.19 -12.07 -10.11
CA ASP A 151 -7.70 -13.20 -10.91
C ASP A 151 -7.49 -14.54 -10.21
N SER A 152 -6.38 -14.71 -9.47
CA SER A 152 -6.15 -15.93 -8.68
C SER A 152 -7.09 -16.05 -7.47
N THR A 153 -7.49 -14.95 -6.86
CA THR A 153 -8.52 -14.95 -5.81
C THR A 153 -9.90 -15.21 -6.42
N ARG A 154 -10.20 -14.61 -7.59
CA ARG A 154 -11.46 -14.79 -8.31
C ARG A 154 -11.68 -16.23 -8.74
N ALA A 155 -10.66 -16.91 -9.26
CA ALA A 155 -10.79 -18.31 -9.66
C ALA A 155 -11.27 -19.21 -8.50
N LEU A 156 -10.68 -19.05 -7.31
CA LEU A 156 -11.09 -19.80 -6.12
C LEU A 156 -12.43 -19.33 -5.55
N TYR A 157 -12.78 -18.05 -5.73
CA TYR A 157 -14.10 -17.54 -5.40
C TYR A 157 -15.17 -18.21 -6.27
N ASP A 158 -14.93 -18.31 -7.58
CA ASP A 158 -15.88 -18.85 -8.55
C ASP A 158 -16.19 -20.33 -8.25
N ASP A 159 -15.17 -21.10 -7.84
CA ASP A 159 -15.29 -22.49 -7.38
C ASP A 159 -16.25 -22.65 -6.17
N ASP A 160 -16.36 -21.64 -5.32
CA ASP A 160 -17.16 -21.65 -4.07
C ASP A 160 -18.28 -20.59 -4.08
N SER A 161 -18.61 -20.09 -5.28
CA SER A 161 -19.46 -18.91 -5.47
C SER A 161 -20.87 -19.12 -4.93
N ALA A 162 -21.46 -20.31 -5.05
CA ALA A 162 -22.78 -20.62 -4.53
C ALA A 162 -22.87 -20.44 -3.01
N ARG A 163 -21.89 -20.98 -2.27
CA ARG A 163 -21.81 -20.87 -0.81
C ARG A 163 -21.53 -19.45 -0.37
N LEU A 164 -20.61 -18.77 -1.05
CA LEU A 164 -20.24 -17.39 -0.72
C LEU A 164 -21.38 -16.42 -1.02
N ASN A 165 -22.11 -16.63 -2.11
CA ASN A 165 -23.23 -15.76 -2.49
C ASN A 165 -24.43 -15.90 -1.54
N ALA A 166 -24.61 -17.06 -0.90
CA ALA A 166 -25.66 -17.29 0.09
C ALA A 166 -25.44 -16.59 1.44
N LEU A 167 -24.27 -15.96 1.66
CA LEU A 167 -24.02 -15.15 2.84
C LEU A 167 -24.57 -13.75 2.62
N ASP A 168 -25.59 -13.35 3.39
CA ASP A 168 -26.18 -12.00 3.30
C ASP A 168 -25.36 -10.96 4.08
N ASP A 169 -24.79 -11.35 5.23
CA ASP A 169 -23.95 -10.48 6.05
C ASP A 169 -22.59 -10.22 5.38
N LEU A 170 -22.25 -8.94 5.19
CA LEU A 170 -20.99 -8.52 4.60
C LEU A 170 -19.80 -9.03 5.41
N THR A 171 -19.89 -9.00 6.75
CA THR A 171 -18.79 -9.41 7.63
C THR A 171 -18.50 -10.91 7.50
N ALA A 172 -19.55 -11.74 7.49
CA ALA A 172 -19.46 -13.18 7.25
C ALA A 172 -18.89 -13.48 5.86
N TRP A 173 -19.35 -12.74 4.84
CA TRP A 173 -18.85 -12.87 3.48
C TRP A 173 -17.35 -12.53 3.38
N VAL A 174 -16.90 -11.40 3.96
CA VAL A 174 -15.49 -10.99 3.97
C VAL A 174 -14.62 -12.05 4.65
N LYS A 175 -15.03 -12.59 5.81
CA LYS A 175 -14.31 -13.67 6.50
C LYS A 175 -14.19 -14.94 5.65
N ALA A 176 -15.24 -15.28 4.91
CA ALA A 176 -15.24 -16.44 4.04
C ALA A 176 -14.28 -16.26 2.86
N VAL A 177 -14.25 -15.07 2.23
CA VAL A 177 -13.31 -14.74 1.15
C VAL A 177 -11.87 -14.67 1.68
N GLU A 178 -11.65 -14.09 2.86
CA GLU A 178 -10.34 -14.06 3.52
C GLU A 178 -9.78 -15.47 3.74
N THR A 179 -10.64 -16.43 4.12
CA THR A 179 -10.23 -17.84 4.29
C THR A 179 -9.73 -18.44 2.98
N ILE A 180 -10.39 -18.14 1.87
CA ILE A 180 -9.98 -18.58 0.52
C ILE A 180 -8.66 -17.93 0.12
N ASP A 181 -8.50 -16.63 0.34
CA ASP A 181 -7.25 -15.91 0.02
C ASP A 181 -6.07 -16.41 0.88
N LYS A 182 -6.29 -16.71 2.16
CA LYS A 182 -5.27 -17.33 3.02
C LYS A 182 -4.79 -18.66 2.47
N LYS A 183 -5.71 -19.51 2.00
CA LYS A 183 -5.38 -20.78 1.34
C LYS A 183 -4.59 -20.54 0.06
N ARG A 184 -5.07 -19.66 -0.83
CA ARG A 184 -4.38 -19.26 -2.07
C ARG A 184 -2.94 -18.86 -1.82
N ARG A 185 -2.71 -17.95 -0.88
CA ARG A 185 -1.38 -17.42 -0.56
C ARG A 185 -0.47 -18.48 0.04
N LYS A 186 -1.02 -19.41 0.84
CA LYS A 186 -0.28 -20.55 1.36
C LYS A 186 0.17 -21.46 0.22
N ASP A 187 -0.73 -21.83 -0.67
CA ASP A 187 -0.44 -22.70 -1.82
C ASP A 187 0.58 -22.04 -2.77
N GLU A 188 0.47 -20.73 -2.99
CA GLU A 188 1.43 -19.95 -3.77
C GLU A 188 2.81 -19.92 -3.11
N LYS A 189 2.88 -19.69 -1.80
CA LYS A 189 4.14 -19.72 -1.05
C LYS A 189 4.80 -21.09 -1.15
N GLU A 190 4.06 -22.16 -0.92
CA GLU A 190 4.59 -23.54 -1.01
C GLU A 190 5.11 -23.85 -2.41
N ARG A 191 4.41 -23.41 -3.47
CA ARG A 191 4.87 -23.52 -4.85
C ARG A 191 6.15 -22.74 -5.10
N ASN A 192 6.23 -21.50 -4.64
CA ASN A 192 7.40 -20.64 -4.79
C ASN A 192 8.61 -21.21 -4.03
N ASP A 193 8.41 -21.74 -2.83
CA ASP A 193 9.43 -22.41 -2.03
C ASP A 193 9.95 -23.67 -2.72
N ALA A 194 9.06 -24.47 -3.34
CA ALA A 194 9.44 -25.63 -4.13
C ALA A 194 10.27 -25.26 -5.37
N ILE A 195 9.88 -24.21 -6.09
CA ILE A 195 10.63 -23.68 -7.24
C ILE A 195 12.02 -23.19 -6.78
N ALA A 196 12.08 -22.42 -5.69
CA ALA A 196 13.33 -21.94 -5.12
C ALA A 196 14.27 -23.08 -4.71
N ALA A 197 13.73 -24.15 -4.12
CA ALA A 197 14.49 -25.34 -3.76
C ALA A 197 15.08 -26.07 -4.98
N ILE A 198 14.34 -26.17 -6.09
CA ILE A 198 14.83 -26.76 -7.35
C ILE A 198 15.98 -25.91 -7.92
N ILE A 199 15.80 -24.59 -7.98
CA ILE A 199 16.83 -23.66 -8.46
C ILE A 199 18.10 -23.76 -7.60
N ALA A 200 17.95 -23.84 -6.27
CA ALA A 200 19.06 -23.99 -5.34
C ALA A 200 19.81 -25.33 -5.51
N LYS A 201 19.11 -26.43 -5.84
CA LYS A 201 19.75 -27.72 -6.15
C LYS A 201 20.53 -27.65 -7.47
N GLN A 202 19.99 -27.00 -8.48
CA GLN A 202 20.66 -26.85 -9.79
C GLN A 202 21.95 -26.02 -9.68
N SER A 203 21.93 -24.92 -8.91
CA SER A 203 23.11 -24.05 -8.75
C SER A 203 24.28 -24.74 -8.01
N ARG A 204 23.97 -25.59 -7.02
CA ARG A 204 24.97 -26.43 -6.33
C ARG A 204 25.62 -27.47 -7.27
N ASN A 205 24.84 -28.08 -8.15
CA ASN A 205 25.35 -29.09 -9.09
C ASN A 205 26.26 -28.47 -10.17
N THR A 206 26.04 -27.21 -10.56
CA THR A 206 26.92 -26.51 -11.52
C THR A 206 28.22 -25.96 -10.91
N SER A 207 28.28 -25.80 -9.59
CA SER A 207 29.49 -25.32 -8.88
C SER A 207 30.37 -26.45 -8.35
N GLN A 208 29.92 -27.71 -8.44
CA GLN A 208 30.71 -28.92 -8.21
C GLN A 208 31.05 -29.67 -9.51
N ALA A 209 31.34 -28.96 -10.61
CA ALA A 209 32.15 -29.57 -11.65
C ALA A 209 33.49 -29.97 -11.00
N PRO A 210 33.85 -31.26 -10.97
CA PRO A 210 35.09 -31.67 -10.34
C PRO A 210 36.22 -30.98 -11.08
N ALA A 211 36.91 -30.06 -10.39
CA ALA A 211 38.24 -29.65 -10.79
C ALA A 211 39.01 -30.95 -10.96
N LYS A 212 39.25 -31.35 -12.21
CA LYS A 212 40.16 -32.44 -12.54
C LYS A 212 41.43 -32.11 -11.77
N ARG A 213 41.69 -32.90 -10.73
CA ARG A 213 42.97 -32.90 -10.04
C ARG A 213 43.99 -33.15 -11.16
N ALA A 214 44.74 -32.13 -11.52
CA ALA A 214 46.05 -32.32 -12.10
C ALA A 214 46.82 -33.07 -11.01
N ARG A 215 46.88 -34.41 -11.15
CA ARG A 215 47.93 -35.19 -10.52
C ARG A 215 49.14 -34.94 -11.40
N ASP A 216 49.98 -34.02 -10.95
CA ASP A 216 51.36 -33.97 -11.37
C ASP A 216 52.06 -35.27 -10.93
N ASP A 217 52.97 -35.66 -11.80
CA ASP A 217 53.85 -36.82 -11.81
C ASP A 217 54.48 -37.18 -10.47
N ASP A 218 54.60 -38.49 -10.17
CA ASP A 218 55.94 -39.07 -9.99
C ASP A 218 55.93 -40.61 -10.09
N ASP A 219 56.89 -41.06 -10.90
CA ASP A 219 57.66 -42.29 -10.97
C ASP A 219 57.07 -43.71 -11.20
N SER A 220 57.55 -44.25 -12.34
CA SER A 220 58.06 -45.61 -12.57
C SER A 220 57.08 -46.79 -12.68
N ARG A 221 57.02 -47.32 -13.92
CA ARG A 221 57.44 -48.68 -14.33
C ARG A 221 56.47 -49.41 -15.27
N THR A 222 56.99 -49.57 -16.48
CA THR A 222 56.98 -50.77 -17.35
C THR A 222 55.71 -51.21 -18.07
N GLN A 223 55.78 -51.01 -19.40
CA GLN A 223 55.61 -52.03 -20.45
C GLN A 223 54.23 -52.71 -20.63
N LYS A 224 53.54 -52.41 -21.75
CA LYS A 224 53.56 -53.20 -23.01
C LYS A 224 52.37 -52.87 -23.95
N LYS A 225 52.75 -52.43 -25.16
CA LYS A 225 52.19 -52.71 -26.50
C LYS A 225 50.73 -52.33 -26.88
N PRO A 226 50.51 -52.05 -28.19
CA PRO A 226 49.33 -51.36 -28.71
C PRO A 226 48.24 -52.34 -29.16
N ARG A 227 47.00 -51.87 -29.16
CA ARG A 227 45.97 -52.37 -30.08
C ARG A 227 45.25 -51.19 -30.72
N ASN A 228 45.41 -51.13 -32.04
CA ASN A 228 44.45 -50.54 -32.96
C ASN A 228 43.06 -51.02 -32.59
N ASP A 229 42.11 -50.11 -32.48
CA ASP A 229 40.80 -50.34 -33.04
C ASP A 229 40.32 -49.04 -33.68
N GLU A 230 40.10 -49.17 -34.98
CA GLU A 230 39.44 -48.23 -35.84
C GLU A 230 38.08 -47.87 -35.24
N ASN A 231 37.85 -46.59 -35.02
CA ASN A 231 36.50 -46.08 -35.16
C ASN A 231 36.54 -44.75 -35.89
N THR A 232 36.46 -44.90 -37.21
CA THR A 232 36.23 -43.86 -38.21
C THR A 232 34.95 -43.12 -37.87
N ARG A 233 35.05 -41.99 -37.15
CA ARG A 233 34.00 -40.98 -37.10
C ARG A 233 34.47 -39.76 -37.88
N PRO A 234 33.78 -39.36 -38.95
CA PRO A 234 34.30 -38.40 -39.90
C PRO A 234 34.53 -37.03 -39.27
N GLN A 235 35.76 -36.53 -39.43
CA GLN A 235 36.11 -35.13 -39.38
C GLN A 235 35.36 -34.39 -40.49
N GLY A 236 34.13 -33.98 -40.17
CA GLY A 236 33.47 -32.85 -40.82
C GLY A 236 33.73 -31.59 -40.00
N ALA A 237 34.99 -31.19 -39.83
CA ALA A 237 35.33 -29.88 -39.31
C ALA A 237 35.07 -28.84 -40.40
N ALA A 238 33.78 -28.61 -40.70
CA ALA A 238 33.37 -27.34 -41.28
C ALA A 238 33.77 -26.27 -40.25
N ALA A 239 34.71 -25.43 -40.65
CA ALA A 239 35.02 -24.19 -39.96
C ALA A 239 33.78 -23.29 -39.95
N TYR A 240 32.83 -23.57 -39.06
CA TYR A 240 31.93 -22.55 -38.56
C TYR A 240 32.79 -21.65 -37.69
N SER A 241 33.38 -20.63 -38.33
CA SER A 241 33.77 -19.40 -37.65
C SER A 241 32.51 -18.90 -36.95
N SER A 242 32.30 -19.36 -35.72
CA SER A 242 31.12 -18.98 -34.96
C SER A 242 31.31 -17.50 -34.69
N ASP A 243 30.41 -16.69 -35.23
CA ASP A 243 30.32 -15.23 -35.12
C ASP A 243 30.05 -14.77 -33.66
N ARG A 244 30.41 -15.61 -32.68
CA ARG A 244 30.20 -15.44 -31.26
C ARG A 244 31.33 -14.59 -30.69
N PRO A 245 31.00 -13.53 -29.94
CA PRO A 245 31.99 -12.67 -29.33
C PRO A 245 32.77 -13.42 -28.25
N LYS A 246 34.09 -13.18 -28.16
CA LYS A 246 35.00 -13.78 -27.15
C LYS A 246 34.43 -13.63 -25.74
N ALA A 247 34.52 -14.66 -24.89
CA ALA A 247 33.99 -14.64 -23.52
C ALA A 247 34.49 -13.43 -22.70
N LEU A 248 33.64 -12.91 -21.80
CA LEU A 248 33.98 -11.80 -20.89
C LEU A 248 34.93 -12.29 -19.79
N ASP A 249 36.06 -11.61 -19.63
CA ASP A 249 36.94 -11.83 -18.48
C ASP A 249 36.31 -11.28 -17.17
N ASP A 250 36.90 -11.62 -16.02
CA ASP A 250 36.38 -11.19 -14.71
C ASP A 250 36.43 -9.67 -14.55
N ALA A 251 37.44 -9.00 -15.11
CA ALA A 251 37.60 -7.54 -15.04
C ALA A 251 36.48 -6.82 -15.82
N GLN A 252 36.15 -7.30 -17.01
CA GLN A 252 35.05 -6.80 -17.84
C GLN A 252 33.70 -7.04 -17.18
N ARG A 253 33.51 -8.20 -16.53
CA ARG A 253 32.29 -8.47 -15.75
C ARG A 253 32.14 -7.49 -14.59
N ALA A 254 33.21 -7.23 -13.85
CA ALA A 254 33.22 -6.24 -12.77
C ALA A 254 32.92 -4.81 -13.28
N LEU A 255 33.50 -4.41 -14.41
CA LEU A 255 33.26 -3.10 -15.02
C LEU A 255 31.81 -2.94 -15.49
N LEU A 256 31.19 -3.98 -16.05
CA LEU A 256 29.78 -3.98 -16.42
C LEU A 256 28.88 -3.85 -15.19
N ASP A 257 29.12 -4.64 -14.14
CA ASP A 257 28.28 -4.60 -12.93
C ASP A 257 28.37 -3.25 -12.20
N ALA A 258 29.58 -2.70 -12.10
CA ALA A 258 29.83 -1.41 -11.44
C ALA A 258 29.15 -0.23 -12.17
N ASN A 259 28.85 -0.37 -13.46
CA ASN A 259 28.30 0.69 -14.30
C ASN A 259 26.92 0.32 -14.89
N PHE A 260 26.16 -0.54 -14.19
CA PHE A 260 24.80 -0.94 -14.57
C PHE A 260 24.69 -1.43 -16.03
N GLY A 261 25.74 -2.11 -16.50
CA GLY A 261 25.84 -2.68 -17.83
C GLY A 261 25.26 -4.10 -17.89
N CYS A 262 24.85 -4.51 -19.10
CA CYS A 262 24.31 -5.83 -19.33
C CYS A 262 25.40 -6.80 -19.83
N ARG A 263 25.58 -7.92 -19.13
CA ARG A 263 26.56 -8.97 -19.49
C ARG A 263 26.21 -9.71 -20.81
N LYS A 264 24.95 -9.70 -21.22
CA LYS A 264 24.46 -10.37 -22.45
C LYS A 264 24.76 -9.53 -23.70
N CYS A 265 24.35 -8.26 -23.71
CA CYS A 265 24.58 -7.36 -24.85
C CYS A 265 25.88 -6.55 -24.76
N ARG A 266 26.61 -6.62 -23.63
CA ARG A 266 27.88 -5.90 -23.36
C ARG A 266 27.80 -4.38 -23.44
N ARG A 267 26.61 -3.80 -23.23
CA ARG A 267 26.40 -2.34 -23.21
C ARG A 267 26.50 -1.82 -21.77
N LEU A 268 27.25 -0.73 -21.57
CA LEU A 268 27.32 0.02 -20.31
C LEU A 268 26.04 0.87 -20.14
N PHE A 269 25.60 1.11 -18.90
CA PHE A 269 24.41 1.91 -18.59
C PHE A 269 23.13 1.45 -19.31
N ALA A 270 22.98 0.13 -19.43
CA ALA A 270 21.86 -0.47 -20.14
C ALA A 270 20.61 -0.60 -19.25
N PHE A 271 20.78 -0.61 -17.92
CA PHE A 271 19.73 -0.67 -16.90
C PHE A 271 18.77 -1.87 -17.04
N HIS A 272 19.22 -2.93 -17.69
CA HIS A 272 18.54 -4.21 -17.79
C HIS A 272 19.55 -5.32 -17.48
N ARG A 273 19.07 -6.47 -16.99
CA ARG A 273 19.93 -7.62 -16.70
C ARG A 273 19.74 -8.67 -17.80
N GLY A 274 20.72 -9.57 -17.96
CA GLY A 274 20.75 -10.52 -19.07
C GLY A 274 19.55 -11.49 -19.17
N SER A 275 18.67 -11.50 -18.16
CA SER A 275 17.38 -12.18 -18.15
C SER A 275 16.33 -11.52 -19.04
N ASP A 276 16.49 -10.25 -19.37
CA ASP A 276 15.47 -9.49 -20.07
C ASP A 276 15.55 -9.84 -21.56
N ASN A 277 14.42 -10.27 -22.14
CA ASN A 277 14.30 -10.64 -23.57
C ASN A 277 14.51 -9.47 -24.55
N VAL A 278 14.97 -8.32 -24.04
CA VAL A 278 15.19 -7.06 -24.75
C VAL A 278 16.64 -6.94 -25.28
N CYS A 279 17.50 -7.92 -25.02
CA CYS A 279 18.93 -7.87 -25.37
C CYS A 279 19.29 -8.64 -26.65
N ASP A 280 19.84 -7.93 -27.64
CA ASP A 280 20.56 -8.56 -28.77
C ASP A 280 21.98 -8.97 -28.38
N PHE A 281 22.42 -10.13 -28.87
CA PHE A 281 23.81 -10.55 -28.74
C PHE A 281 24.70 -9.75 -29.70
N PRO A 282 25.85 -9.25 -29.24
CA PRO A 282 26.70 -8.46 -30.10
C PRO A 282 27.50 -9.36 -31.05
N LYS A 283 27.79 -8.87 -32.26
CA LYS A 283 28.53 -9.60 -33.30
C LYS A 283 29.98 -9.84 -32.89
N SER A 284 30.69 -10.78 -33.52
CA SER A 284 32.03 -11.27 -33.13
C SER A 284 33.12 -10.21 -32.83
N ASN A 285 33.04 -9.01 -33.41
CA ASN A 285 34.07 -7.95 -33.33
C ASN A 285 33.84 -6.91 -32.21
N VAL A 286 33.42 -7.32 -31.02
CA VAL A 286 33.23 -6.38 -29.88
C VAL A 286 34.56 -6.00 -29.26
N LYS A 287 34.86 -4.70 -29.24
CA LYS A 287 36.01 -4.14 -28.52
C LYS A 287 35.92 -4.48 -27.02
N PRO A 288 37.03 -4.83 -26.36
CA PRO A 288 37.04 -5.13 -24.94
C PRO A 288 36.61 -3.90 -24.12
N ILE A 289 35.81 -4.14 -23.08
CA ILE A 289 35.39 -3.09 -22.15
C ILE A 289 36.57 -2.81 -21.21
N THR A 290 37.10 -1.60 -21.27
CA THR A 290 38.16 -1.10 -20.39
C THR A 290 37.69 0.14 -19.64
N GLU A 291 38.41 0.55 -18.61
CA GLU A 291 38.11 1.79 -17.87
C GLU A 291 38.03 3.02 -18.80
N LYS A 292 38.87 3.07 -19.84
CA LYS A 292 38.81 4.12 -20.87
C LYS A 292 37.49 4.12 -21.63
N THR A 293 36.94 2.94 -21.95
CA THR A 293 35.62 2.84 -22.59
C THR A 293 34.49 3.25 -21.64
N VAL A 294 34.64 3.00 -20.34
CA VAL A 294 33.67 3.45 -19.31
C VAL A 294 33.68 4.97 -19.19
N ALA A 295 34.87 5.59 -19.14
CA ALA A 295 34.98 7.05 -19.08
C ALA A 295 34.37 7.72 -20.32
N ALA A 296 34.65 7.19 -21.52
CA ALA A 296 34.06 7.68 -22.76
C ALA A 296 32.53 7.49 -22.80
N ALA A 297 32.02 6.35 -22.31
CA ALA A 297 30.58 6.10 -22.23
C ALA A 297 29.90 7.04 -21.24
N LYS A 298 30.53 7.35 -20.09
CA LYS A 298 30.00 8.31 -19.10
C LYS A 298 29.90 9.73 -19.67
N ALA A 299 30.89 10.16 -20.46
CA ALA A 299 30.87 11.46 -21.10
C ALA A 299 29.67 11.62 -22.06
N ASN A 300 29.28 10.54 -22.74
CA ASN A 300 28.21 10.52 -23.73
C ASN A 300 26.81 10.16 -23.18
N LEU A 301 26.64 10.10 -21.86
CA LEU A 301 25.33 9.81 -21.27
C LEU A 301 24.33 10.95 -21.52
N THR A 302 23.13 10.59 -21.94
CA THR A 302 21.98 11.51 -22.02
C THR A 302 21.53 11.98 -20.62
N THR A 303 20.80 13.09 -20.55
CA THR A 303 20.26 13.62 -19.29
C THR A 303 19.43 12.59 -18.53
N GLU A 304 18.61 11.82 -19.23
CA GLU A 304 17.79 10.75 -18.63
C GLU A 304 18.64 9.61 -18.05
N GLN A 305 19.66 9.17 -18.78
CA GLN A 305 20.55 8.11 -18.30
C GLN A 305 21.41 8.58 -17.13
N ARG A 306 21.80 9.86 -17.09
CA ARG A 306 22.47 10.47 -15.93
C ARG A 306 21.56 10.50 -14.70
N ALA A 307 20.29 10.86 -14.88
CA ALA A 307 19.30 10.83 -13.80
C ALA A 307 19.08 9.39 -13.26
N LYS A 308 18.94 8.40 -14.15
CA LYS A 308 18.82 6.99 -13.76
C LYS A 308 20.07 6.47 -13.03
N LEU A 309 21.26 6.87 -13.50
CA LEU A 309 22.51 6.53 -12.83
C LEU A 309 22.59 7.12 -11.42
N ALA A 310 22.24 8.40 -11.26
CA ALA A 310 22.23 9.08 -9.96
C ALA A 310 21.23 8.43 -8.97
N ALA A 311 20.03 8.09 -9.44
CA ALA A 311 19.04 7.37 -8.65
C ALA A 311 19.54 5.99 -8.21
N ALA A 312 20.13 5.21 -9.12
CA ALA A 312 20.64 3.87 -8.85
C ALA A 312 21.87 3.87 -7.91
N THR A 313 22.67 4.94 -7.90
CA THR A 313 23.76 5.09 -6.93
C THR A 313 23.27 5.50 -5.54
N LYS A 314 22.14 6.21 -5.43
CA LYS A 314 21.57 6.66 -4.15
C LYS A 314 20.91 5.54 -3.36
N SER A 315 20.51 4.45 -4.03
CA SER A 315 19.87 3.28 -3.42
C SER A 315 20.84 2.21 -2.91
N LYS A 316 22.16 2.39 -3.03
CA LYS A 316 23.15 1.46 -2.45
C LYS A 316 23.43 1.88 -0.99
N PRO A 317 23.03 1.09 0.03
CA PRO A 317 23.34 1.40 1.42
C PRO A 317 24.87 1.37 1.62
N ALA A 318 25.40 2.40 2.29
CA ALA A 318 26.79 2.40 2.72
C ALA A 318 27.04 1.23 3.69
N PRO A 319 28.19 0.53 3.64
CA PRO A 319 28.51 -0.49 4.61
C PRO A 319 28.67 0.17 5.99
N VAL A 320 27.75 -0.15 6.90
CA VAL A 320 27.75 0.34 8.29
C VAL A 320 28.86 -0.38 9.05
N ALA A 321 29.90 0.37 9.43
CA ALA A 321 30.93 -0.12 10.35
C ALA A 321 30.38 -0.10 11.78
N SER A 322 30.31 -1.26 12.42
CA SER A 322 29.95 -1.40 13.84
C SER A 322 31.06 -0.81 14.72
N VAL A 323 30.75 0.25 15.46
CA VAL A 323 31.60 0.75 16.56
C VAL A 323 30.88 0.44 17.87
N ALA A 324 31.44 -0.51 18.61
CA ALA A 324 31.17 -0.70 20.03
C ALA A 324 31.87 0.42 20.81
N GLY A 325 31.11 1.16 21.61
CA GLY A 325 31.66 2.07 22.61
C GLY A 325 31.76 1.40 23.98
N PRO A 326 32.67 1.86 24.84
CA PRO A 326 32.40 1.94 26.26
C PRO A 326 32.56 3.36 26.82
N SER A 327 31.72 3.66 27.83
CA SER A 327 31.79 4.78 28.77
C SER A 327 33.21 5.00 29.32
N THR A 328 33.66 6.19 29.73
CA THR A 328 33.24 6.93 30.94
C THR A 328 34.02 8.27 31.05
N SER A 329 33.47 9.21 31.83
CA SER A 329 34.16 10.22 32.67
C SER A 329 34.48 11.64 32.15
N GLN A 330 33.75 12.59 32.74
CA GLN A 330 34.10 13.93 33.26
C GLN A 330 35.43 14.60 32.83
N THR A 331 35.34 15.83 32.31
CA THR A 331 36.06 17.01 32.85
C THR A 331 35.43 18.32 32.33
N ALA A 332 35.20 19.29 33.22
CA ALA A 332 35.00 20.71 32.88
C ALA A 332 36.38 21.37 32.56
N PRO A 333 36.51 22.58 31.94
CA PRO A 333 36.04 23.83 32.55
C PRO A 333 35.69 25.02 31.59
N ALA A 334 35.27 26.12 32.24
CA ALA A 334 35.53 27.54 31.93
C ALA A 334 34.64 28.34 30.94
N ALA A 335 33.72 29.09 31.57
CA ALA A 335 33.56 30.55 31.52
C ALA A 335 33.37 31.29 30.18
N ALA A 336 32.19 31.90 30.01
CA ALA A 336 32.05 33.25 29.46
C ALA A 336 30.74 33.89 29.98
N THR A 337 30.80 35.19 30.20
CA THR A 337 30.00 35.97 31.15
C THR A 337 29.17 37.05 30.41
N VAL A 338 28.06 37.51 31.04
CA VAL A 338 27.39 38.84 30.88
C VAL A 338 26.35 39.00 29.73
N PRO A 339 25.27 39.83 29.83
CA PRO A 339 24.41 40.25 30.97
C PRO A 339 22.88 40.10 30.74
N VAL A 340 22.15 40.16 31.85
CA VAL A 340 20.69 40.38 31.98
C VAL A 340 20.36 41.89 32.06
N PRO A 341 19.21 42.36 31.54
CA PRO A 341 18.58 43.62 31.99
C PRO A 341 17.38 43.39 32.94
N PRO A 342 17.07 44.36 33.83
CA PRO A 342 16.25 44.14 35.03
C PRO A 342 14.76 44.49 34.83
N LYS A 343 13.90 43.88 35.65
CA LYS A 343 12.64 44.45 36.20
C LYS A 343 12.11 43.48 37.26
N ARG A 344 12.25 43.85 38.54
CA ARG A 344 11.27 44.53 39.40
C ARG A 344 10.33 43.55 40.12
N SER A 345 10.56 43.49 41.42
CA SER A 345 9.87 42.78 42.48
C SER A 345 8.39 43.16 42.60
N ALA A 346 7.56 42.17 42.92
CA ALA A 346 6.52 42.28 43.95
C ALA A 346 6.21 40.87 44.46
N ALA A 347 6.37 40.71 45.77
CA ALA A 347 6.14 39.50 46.53
C ALA A 347 4.65 39.28 46.79
N VAL A 348 4.19 38.02 46.77
CA VAL A 348 3.16 37.52 47.69
C VAL A 348 3.56 36.09 48.06
N ALA A 349 3.70 35.86 49.36
CA ALA A 349 3.94 34.57 50.00
C ALA A 349 2.62 33.91 50.38
N ALA A 350 2.54 32.59 50.20
CA ALA A 350 1.74 31.61 50.97
C ALA A 350 2.16 30.21 50.44
N VAL A 351 3.00 29.45 51.14
CA VAL A 351 2.68 28.52 52.25
C VAL A 351 1.93 27.26 51.77
N ILE A 352 2.74 26.18 51.65
CA ILE A 352 2.54 24.78 52.11
C ILE A 352 1.22 24.07 51.72
N GLU A 353 1.33 22.97 50.96
CA GLU A 353 0.97 21.63 51.43
C GLU A 353 1.53 20.53 50.50
N ASP A 354 2.41 19.71 51.07
CA ASP A 354 2.80 18.38 50.58
C ASP A 354 1.56 17.48 50.63
N TYR A 355 1.28 16.77 49.54
CA TYR A 355 0.48 15.54 49.58
C TYR A 355 1.14 14.53 48.63
N GLN A 356 1.96 13.66 49.23
CA GLN A 356 2.28 12.35 48.72
C GLN A 356 1.11 11.44 49.12
N ASP A 357 0.42 10.86 48.14
CA ASP A 357 -0.45 9.70 48.37
C ASP A 357 0.07 8.54 47.52
N ASP A 358 0.69 7.60 48.22
CA ASP A 358 1.02 6.26 47.77
C ASP A 358 -0.24 5.39 47.93
N GLU A 359 -0.86 4.98 46.82
CA GLU A 359 -1.94 3.97 46.84
C GLU A 359 -1.53 2.80 45.95
N GLU A 360 -0.86 1.87 46.61
CA GLU A 360 -0.50 0.52 46.19
C GLU A 360 -1.77 -0.35 46.13
N TRP A 361 -2.38 -0.50 44.95
CA TRP A 361 -3.47 -1.45 44.75
C TRP A 361 -2.92 -2.82 44.34
N SER A 362 -2.69 -3.65 45.36
CA SER A 362 -2.61 -5.10 45.24
C SER A 362 -3.97 -5.69 45.62
N SER A 363 -4.64 -6.38 44.70
CA SER A 363 -5.71 -7.30 45.06
C SER A 363 -5.78 -8.44 44.07
N ASP A 364 -5.10 -9.53 44.46
CA ASP A 364 -5.44 -10.90 44.10
C ASP A 364 -6.92 -11.19 44.39
N SER A 365 -7.62 -11.77 43.43
CA SER A 365 -8.65 -12.77 43.75
C SER A 365 -8.66 -13.85 42.68
N GLU A 366 -8.28 -15.03 43.16
CA GLU A 366 -8.28 -16.30 42.46
C GLU A 366 -9.73 -16.80 42.24
N ASN A 367 -9.87 -17.57 41.15
CA ASN A 367 -10.62 -18.82 41.05
C ASN A 367 -11.94 -18.98 41.83
N ASP A 368 -13.04 -19.06 41.08
CA ASP A 368 -14.10 -20.02 41.37
C ASP A 368 -14.46 -20.79 40.09
N ASP A 369 -13.99 -22.04 40.08
CA ASP A 369 -14.43 -23.13 39.23
C ASP A 369 -15.67 -23.79 39.89
N LEU A 370 -16.34 -24.64 39.11
CA LEU A 370 -17.31 -25.68 39.50
C LEU A 370 -18.82 -25.43 39.20
N SER A 371 -19.22 -26.18 38.16
CA SER A 371 -20.32 -27.16 38.20
C SER A 371 -21.62 -26.82 37.49
N ALA A 372 -21.69 -27.31 36.25
CA ALA A 372 -22.59 -28.40 35.87
C ALA A 372 -23.94 -28.49 36.60
N ARG A 373 -25.01 -28.15 35.90
CA ARG A 373 -26.31 -28.81 36.09
C ARG A 373 -27.03 -28.96 34.77
N GLY A 374 -27.06 -30.20 34.29
CA GLY A 374 -27.91 -30.62 33.19
C GLY A 374 -29.37 -30.67 33.62
N VAL A 375 -30.27 -30.30 32.71
CA VAL A 375 -31.66 -30.71 32.74
C VAL A 375 -32.00 -31.26 31.37
N ARG A 376 -32.36 -32.54 31.36
CA ARG A 376 -32.91 -33.30 30.23
C ARG A 376 -34.44 -33.21 30.24
N MET A 377 -34.97 -33.25 29.03
CA MET A 377 -36.24 -33.84 28.59
C MET A 377 -37.59 -33.28 29.08
N GLY A 378 -38.37 -32.86 28.09
CA GLY A 378 -39.83 -32.85 28.11
C GLY A 378 -40.32 -32.89 26.66
N ASP A 379 -40.59 -34.10 26.17
CA ASP A 379 -41.19 -34.39 24.85
C ASP A 379 -42.71 -34.14 24.84
N SER A 380 -43.18 -33.60 23.70
CA SER A 380 -44.50 -33.83 23.05
C SER A 380 -45.80 -33.23 23.65
N PRO A 381 -46.91 -33.08 22.87
CA PRO A 381 -47.14 -33.54 21.50
C PRO A 381 -47.73 -32.53 20.50
N ARG A 382 -47.65 -33.00 19.24
CA ARG A 382 -48.34 -32.65 17.99
C ARG A 382 -49.88 -32.63 18.08
N ALA A 383 -50.51 -31.64 17.46
CA ALA A 383 -51.87 -31.74 16.92
C ALA A 383 -52.01 -30.88 15.64
N SER A 384 -52.74 -31.43 14.68
CA SER A 384 -52.89 -31.02 13.29
C SER A 384 -54.17 -30.19 13.06
N SER A 385 -54.31 -29.73 11.80
CA SER A 385 -55.53 -29.28 11.07
C SER A 385 -56.00 -27.85 11.33
N ALA A 386 -56.64 -27.12 10.41
CA ALA A 386 -56.75 -27.11 8.94
C ALA A 386 -57.59 -25.85 8.60
N ASP A 387 -57.33 -25.29 7.41
CA ASP A 387 -58.23 -24.57 6.50
C ASP A 387 -58.96 -23.23 6.82
N ASP A 388 -58.97 -22.44 5.75
CA ASP A 388 -59.97 -21.49 5.23
C ASP A 388 -59.90 -19.95 5.50
N ALA A 389 -59.35 -19.28 4.47
CA ALA A 389 -60.00 -18.33 3.56
C ALA A 389 -60.82 -17.14 4.10
N SER A 390 -60.31 -15.93 3.86
CA SER A 390 -61.01 -14.71 3.37
C SER A 390 -59.96 -13.57 3.36
N GLY A 391 -59.71 -12.80 2.31
CA GLY A 391 -60.62 -12.19 1.35
C GLY A 391 -60.70 -10.68 1.63
N HIS A 392 -59.68 -9.90 1.24
CA HIS A 392 -59.83 -8.44 1.15
C HIS A 392 -58.98 -7.81 0.04
N THR A 393 -59.62 -6.85 -0.61
CA THR A 393 -59.42 -6.24 -1.93
C THR A 393 -58.52 -5.00 -1.91
N ASP A 394 -57.62 -4.88 -2.90
CA ASP A 394 -57.27 -3.71 -3.78
C ASP A 394 -57.15 -2.26 -3.24
N PRO A 395 -56.52 -1.29 -3.97
CA PRO A 395 -55.39 -1.35 -4.93
C PRO A 395 -54.37 -0.17 -4.86
N CYS A 396 -53.34 -0.24 -5.73
CA CYS A 396 -52.51 0.85 -6.33
C CYS A 396 -51.27 1.39 -5.56
N PRO A 397 -50.18 1.89 -6.22
CA PRO A 397 -49.98 2.10 -7.66
C PRO A 397 -48.70 1.47 -8.28
N PRO A 398 -48.58 1.44 -9.62
CA PRO A 398 -47.42 0.88 -10.32
C PRO A 398 -46.20 1.80 -10.27
N GLN A 399 -45.04 1.19 -10.01
CA GLN A 399 -43.74 1.83 -10.13
C GLN A 399 -43.38 2.05 -11.62
N SER A 400 -42.94 3.27 -11.90
CA SER A 400 -42.44 3.75 -13.17
C SER A 400 -41.15 3.04 -13.58
N HIS A 401 -41.27 2.12 -14.53
CA HIS A 401 -40.13 1.63 -15.31
C HIS A 401 -39.65 2.74 -16.26
N LEU A 402 -38.51 3.36 -15.95
CA LEU A 402 -37.76 4.17 -16.91
C LEU A 402 -37.09 3.23 -17.92
N TYR A 403 -37.74 3.02 -19.06
CA TYR A 403 -37.12 2.51 -20.27
C TYR A 403 -36.17 3.58 -20.83
N PHE A 404 -34.86 3.29 -20.83
CA PHE A 404 -33.92 3.99 -21.70
C PHE A 404 -34.09 3.45 -23.13
N GLN A 405 -34.94 4.12 -23.91
CA GLN A 405 -35.04 3.89 -25.35
C GLN A 405 -34.00 4.75 -26.06
N CYS A 406 -32.96 4.09 -26.59
CA CYS A 406 -31.94 4.70 -27.40
C CYS A 406 -32.52 4.98 -28.80
N LEU A 407 -32.91 6.23 -29.05
CA LEU A 407 -33.26 6.76 -30.37
C LEU A 407 -31.99 7.36 -30.98
N ILE A 408 -31.36 6.62 -31.90
CA ILE A 408 -30.38 7.15 -32.86
C ILE A 408 -31.08 7.20 -34.21
N GLU A 409 -31.63 8.36 -34.59
CA GLU A 409 -31.92 8.70 -35.99
C GLU A 409 -31.81 10.21 -36.24
N GLY A 410 -31.06 10.57 -37.29
CA GLY A 410 -31.07 11.86 -37.99
C GLY A 410 -30.12 12.91 -37.40
N GLY A 411 -29.04 13.35 -38.05
CA GLY A 411 -28.87 13.61 -39.48
C GLY A 411 -28.71 15.13 -39.67
N ALA A 412 -27.48 15.61 -39.74
CA ALA A 412 -27.18 17.00 -40.11
C ALA A 412 -26.12 17.01 -41.22
N GLN A 413 -26.52 17.63 -42.32
CA GLN A 413 -25.82 17.76 -43.59
C GLN A 413 -24.49 18.51 -43.44
N GLU A 414 -23.41 17.93 -43.96
CA GLU A 414 -22.20 18.66 -44.29
C GLU A 414 -22.38 19.38 -45.64
N THR A 415 -22.46 20.71 -45.59
CA THR A 415 -22.39 21.57 -46.77
C THR A 415 -20.92 21.80 -47.16
N SER A 416 -20.57 21.36 -48.36
CA SER A 416 -19.29 21.65 -49.04
C SER A 416 -19.03 23.15 -49.22
N PRO A 417 -17.77 23.62 -49.14
CA PRO A 417 -17.40 24.97 -49.56
C PRO A 417 -17.06 25.04 -51.06
N PRO A 418 -17.27 26.19 -51.73
CA PRO A 418 -17.02 26.34 -53.16
C PRO A 418 -15.54 26.60 -53.47
N GLN A 419 -15.05 25.94 -54.52
CA GLN A 419 -13.78 26.25 -55.17
C GLN A 419 -13.90 27.57 -55.94
N THR A 420 -13.05 28.54 -55.59
CA THR A 420 -12.78 29.71 -56.43
C THR A 420 -11.48 29.50 -57.21
N HIS A 421 -11.62 29.25 -58.51
CA HIS A 421 -10.63 29.61 -59.52
C HIS A 421 -10.92 31.04 -59.98
N PHE A 422 -9.92 31.93 -60.00
CA PHE A 422 -9.73 32.93 -61.05
C PHE A 422 -8.32 33.55 -60.97
N LEU A 423 -7.61 33.39 -62.09
CA LEU A 423 -6.46 34.14 -62.66
C LEU A 423 -5.15 34.27 -61.88
#